data_AF-A0A9E4W7T4-F1
#
_entry.id   AF-A0A9E4W7T4-F1
#
_cell.length_a   1.000
_cell.length_b   1.000
_cell.length_c   1.000
_cell.angle_alpha   90.00
_cell.angle_beta   90.00
_cell.angle_gamma   90.00
#
_symmetry.space_group_name_H-M   'P 1'
#
loop_
_entity.id
_entity.type
_entity.pdbx_description
1 polymer ?
#
loop_
_entity_poly.entity_id
_entity_poly.type
_entity_poly.pdbx_seq_one_letter_code
_entity_poly.pdbx_strand_id
1 'polypeptide(L)'
;MDLSIKAWRLPLLFVAVLAVACSAPASPSELAAGPAQVTPAVPSVGPQNELAKPRVPGIQSGVERSIEKVTQNPLALRTPDTPPPAVDISISVVPVEDVVFDTFRGGFVRLSVADSRTIEALRDRIKPIYEPRYGPVKEGDWLMDRDLVIGYVGPDSGSAFAYPVKILNLHEIVNDVIDGRPVLISYCPLCASGVVYDRELNGEVLLFGNTSALYQSDLVMYDHQTGSYWFQVLGEAIVGPLSGQRLILLPSVTVEWGLWKELYPDTQVLSRNLGLLGSGFGNPYARDSFRGYQEVVNSGRFAFPVDESKLDDR
;
A
#
# COMPACT_ATOMS: atom_id res chain seq x y z
N MET A 1 23.77 48.89 -46.37
CA MET A 1 24.22 48.44 -47.69
C MET A 1 24.49 46.95 -47.57
N ASP A 2 23.43 46.13 -47.55
CA ASP A 2 22.66 45.56 -48.69
C ASP A 2 23.20 44.17 -49.07
N LEU A 3 22.48 43.09 -48.70
CA LEU A 3 21.52 42.30 -49.53
C LEU A 3 22.29 41.28 -50.41
N SER A 4 21.92 40.01 -50.64
CA SER A 4 20.69 39.23 -50.45
C SER A 4 20.98 37.73 -50.73
N ILE A 5 20.39 36.84 -49.92
CA ILE A 5 19.61 35.62 -50.24
C ILE A 5 19.90 34.83 -51.56
N LYS A 6 20.06 33.49 -51.44
CA LYS A 6 19.20 32.50 -52.12
C LYS A 6 19.32 31.06 -51.58
N ALA A 7 18.15 30.54 -51.19
CA ALA A 7 17.85 29.20 -50.72
C ALA A 7 17.56 28.22 -51.88
N TRP A 8 17.78 26.93 -51.66
CA TRP A 8 17.25 25.83 -52.49
C TRP A 8 16.62 24.73 -51.62
N ARG A 9 15.61 24.08 -52.19
CA ARG A 9 14.52 23.31 -51.55
C ARG A 9 14.81 21.81 -51.38
N LEU A 10 14.07 21.22 -50.43
CA LEU A 10 13.90 19.78 -50.09
C LEU A 10 13.35 18.89 -51.23
N PRO A 11 13.40 17.54 -51.07
CA PRO A 11 12.15 16.84 -50.76
C PRO A 11 12.25 15.76 -49.66
N LEU A 12 11.07 15.45 -49.11
CA LEU A 12 10.75 14.43 -48.10
C LEU A 12 11.00 13.00 -48.61
N LEU A 13 11.38 12.08 -47.71
CA LEU A 13 11.21 10.65 -47.91
C LEU A 13 10.29 10.06 -46.84
N PHE A 14 9.15 9.57 -47.31
CA PHE A 14 8.24 8.67 -46.63
C PHE A 14 8.92 7.31 -46.40
N VAL A 15 8.77 6.72 -45.21
CA VAL A 15 8.99 5.27 -45.01
C VAL A 15 7.61 4.62 -44.91
N ALA A 16 7.32 3.77 -45.90
CA ALA A 16 6.07 3.04 -46.05
C ALA A 16 6.08 1.73 -45.24
N VAL A 17 4.95 1.47 -44.60
CA VAL A 17 4.56 0.18 -43.99
C VAL A 17 4.35 -0.84 -45.10
N LEU A 18 5.00 -2.00 -45.02
CA LEU A 18 4.75 -3.14 -45.90
C LEU A 18 4.03 -4.25 -45.14
N ALA A 19 2.74 -4.39 -45.44
CA ALA A 19 1.94 -5.57 -45.15
C ALA A 19 2.22 -6.63 -46.22
N VAL A 20 2.41 -7.89 -45.81
CA VAL A 20 2.45 -9.04 -46.71
C VAL A 20 1.22 -9.90 -46.47
N ALA A 21 0.40 -10.05 -47.51
CA ALA A 21 -0.78 -10.91 -47.56
C ALA A 21 -0.50 -12.17 -48.40
N CYS A 22 -1.22 -13.23 -48.05
CA CYS A 22 -1.09 -14.63 -48.43
C CYS A 22 -1.14 -14.98 -49.93
N SER A 23 -0.56 -16.14 -50.28
CA SER A 23 -1.17 -17.09 -51.22
C SER A 23 -0.58 -18.51 -51.03
N ALA A 24 -1.44 -19.52 -50.83
CA ALA A 24 -1.15 -20.95 -51.02
C ALA A 24 -1.59 -21.37 -52.46
N PRO A 25 -1.24 -22.57 -52.99
CA PRO A 25 -1.99 -23.79 -52.60
C PRO A 25 -1.26 -25.16 -52.71
N ALA A 26 -1.95 -26.17 -52.15
CA ALA A 26 -2.08 -27.59 -52.55
C ALA A 26 -1.12 -28.69 -51.98
N SER A 27 -1.73 -29.59 -51.19
CA SER A 27 -1.31 -30.94 -50.75
C SER A 27 -1.66 -32.03 -51.80
N PRO A 28 -1.32 -33.35 -51.66
CA PRO A 28 -1.96 -34.26 -50.67
C PRO A 28 -1.16 -35.52 -50.17
N SER A 29 -1.83 -36.29 -49.29
CA SER A 29 -1.59 -37.66 -48.75
C SER A 29 -0.61 -37.78 -47.56
N GLU A 30 -0.80 -38.55 -46.49
CA GLU A 30 -1.83 -39.43 -45.85
C GLU A 30 -1.17 -39.76 -44.47
N LEU A 31 -1.78 -39.75 -43.27
CA LEU A 31 -2.62 -40.79 -42.63
C LEU A 31 -2.59 -40.54 -41.09
N ALA A 32 -3.68 -40.94 -40.41
CA ALA A 32 -3.88 -41.17 -38.96
C ALA A 32 -4.44 -40.03 -38.07
N ALA A 33 -5.73 -40.20 -37.72
CA ALA A 33 -6.56 -39.50 -36.72
C ALA A 33 -6.14 -39.85 -35.27
N GLY A 34 -6.07 -38.92 -34.29
CA GLY A 34 -7.16 -38.34 -33.46
C GLY A 34 -6.96 -38.77 -31.98
N PRO A 35 -7.56 -38.16 -30.91
CA PRO A 35 -8.54 -37.05 -30.83
C PRO A 35 -8.00 -35.79 -30.07
N ALA A 36 -8.26 -34.55 -30.52
CA ALA A 36 -9.44 -33.67 -30.29
C ALA A 36 -9.56 -33.07 -28.88
N GLN A 37 -9.12 -31.81 -28.74
CA GLN A 37 -9.33 -30.93 -27.59
C GLN A 37 -10.71 -30.25 -27.66
N VAL A 38 -11.41 -30.21 -26.53
CA VAL A 38 -12.71 -29.56 -26.34
C VAL A 38 -12.49 -28.13 -25.83
N THR A 39 -12.97 -27.14 -26.57
CA THR A 39 -13.11 -25.74 -26.12
C THR A 39 -14.54 -25.50 -25.60
N PRO A 40 -14.74 -24.87 -24.43
CA PRO A 40 -16.09 -24.60 -23.92
C PRO A 40 -16.69 -23.32 -24.55
N ALA A 41 -17.98 -23.39 -24.88
CA ALA A 41 -18.78 -22.29 -25.40
C ALA A 41 -19.38 -21.43 -24.28
N VAL A 42 -19.46 -20.12 -24.50
CA VAL A 42 -20.11 -19.13 -23.64
C VAL A 42 -21.62 -19.11 -23.93
N PRO A 43 -22.52 -19.27 -22.93
CA PRO A 43 -23.95 -19.10 -23.13
C PRO A 43 -24.40 -17.64 -22.99
N SER A 44 -25.31 -17.22 -23.87
CA SER A 44 -26.01 -15.93 -23.82
C SER A 44 -27.14 -15.96 -22.78
N VAL A 45 -27.26 -14.88 -21.99
CA VAL A 45 -28.29 -14.69 -20.97
C VAL A 45 -29.37 -13.74 -21.51
N GLY A 46 -30.62 -14.22 -21.52
CA GLY A 46 -31.82 -13.43 -21.86
C GLY A 46 -32.27 -12.48 -20.73
N PRO A 47 -33.26 -11.61 -20.96
CA PRO A 47 -33.60 -10.52 -20.06
C PRO A 47 -34.18 -11.03 -18.73
N GLN A 48 -33.59 -10.59 -17.62
CA GLN A 48 -34.06 -10.91 -16.27
C GLN A 48 -35.11 -9.90 -15.81
N ASN A 49 -36.21 -10.45 -15.29
CA ASN A 49 -37.32 -9.75 -14.64
C ASN A 49 -36.84 -8.95 -13.42
N GLU A 50 -37.37 -7.74 -13.31
CA GLU A 50 -37.20 -6.79 -12.21
C GLU A 50 -37.85 -7.36 -10.92
N LEU A 51 -37.03 -7.74 -9.93
CA LEU A 51 -37.49 -8.13 -8.61
C LEU A 51 -37.79 -6.89 -7.76
N ALA A 52 -39.05 -6.74 -7.37
CA ALA A 52 -39.55 -5.66 -6.53
C ALA A 52 -38.86 -5.63 -5.16
N LYS A 53 -38.36 -4.45 -4.76
CA LYS A 53 -37.79 -4.19 -3.42
C LYS A 53 -38.88 -4.25 -2.34
N PRO A 54 -38.66 -4.91 -1.19
CA PRO A 54 -39.60 -4.84 -0.08
C PRO A 54 -39.57 -3.46 0.60
N ARG A 55 -40.76 -2.89 0.85
CA ARG A 55 -40.97 -1.66 1.65
C ARG A 55 -40.71 -1.94 3.14
N VAL A 56 -39.78 -1.22 3.74
CA VAL A 56 -39.62 -1.16 5.21
C VAL A 56 -40.50 -0.01 5.75
N PRO A 57 -41.38 -0.25 6.75
CA PRO A 57 -42.16 0.81 7.38
C PRO A 57 -41.28 1.76 8.20
N GLY A 58 -41.60 3.05 8.15
CA GLY A 58 -40.82 4.13 8.77
C GLY A 58 -40.73 4.02 10.29
N ILE A 59 -39.50 4.19 10.82
CA ILE A 59 -39.24 4.42 12.24
C ILE A 59 -39.17 5.93 12.47
N GLN A 60 -39.95 6.38 13.45
CA GLN A 60 -40.06 7.78 13.87
C GLN A 60 -38.75 8.30 14.47
N SER A 61 -38.47 9.54 14.13
CA SER A 61 -37.46 10.44 14.68
C SER A 61 -37.43 10.46 16.21
N GLY A 62 -36.25 10.35 16.80
CA GLY A 62 -36.05 10.61 18.22
C GLY A 62 -34.59 10.53 18.67
N VAL A 63 -34.00 11.69 18.93
CA VAL A 63 -32.71 11.95 19.61
C VAL A 63 -31.46 11.81 18.74
N GLU A 64 -31.25 12.76 17.84
CA GLU A 64 -29.90 13.15 17.42
C GLU A 64 -29.20 13.81 18.61
N ARG A 65 -28.25 13.11 19.23
CA ARG A 65 -27.18 13.80 19.96
C ARG A 65 -26.29 14.44 18.90
N SER A 66 -26.38 15.75 18.79
CA SER A 66 -25.43 16.58 18.05
C SER A 66 -24.05 16.45 18.70
N ILE A 67 -23.26 15.49 18.20
CA ILE A 67 -21.81 15.59 18.30
C ILE A 67 -21.44 16.63 17.24
N GLU A 68 -20.94 17.79 17.66
CA GLU A 68 -20.28 18.72 16.75
C GLU A 68 -19.14 17.96 16.07
N LYS A 69 -19.38 17.48 14.84
CA LYS A 69 -18.29 17.09 13.93
C LYS A 69 -17.54 18.37 13.66
N VAL A 70 -16.41 18.57 14.34
CA VAL A 70 -15.38 19.51 13.89
C VAL A 70 -15.08 19.09 12.45
N THR A 71 -15.52 19.90 11.49
CA THR A 71 -15.38 19.70 10.05
C THR A 71 -13.93 19.92 9.66
N GLN A 72 -13.07 19.04 10.12
CA GLN A 72 -11.72 18.94 9.63
C GLN A 72 -11.76 18.32 8.23
N ASN A 73 -11.13 18.98 7.25
CA ASN A 73 -10.97 18.43 5.91
C ASN A 73 -10.31 17.03 6.03
N PRO A 74 -10.98 15.94 5.63
CA PRO A 74 -10.48 14.57 5.79
C PRO A 74 -9.23 14.28 4.95
N LEU A 75 -8.96 15.10 3.94
CA LEU A 75 -7.74 15.05 3.13
C LEU A 75 -6.62 15.95 3.69
N ALA A 76 -6.87 16.71 4.75
CA ALA A 76 -5.81 17.51 5.37
C ALA A 76 -4.84 16.58 6.11
N LEU A 77 -3.65 16.44 5.55
CA LEU A 77 -2.52 15.73 6.14
C LEU A 77 -2.00 16.54 7.34
N ARG A 78 -2.22 16.02 8.55
CA ARG A 78 -1.63 16.52 9.79
C ARG A 78 -1.47 15.40 10.81
N THR A 79 -0.48 15.54 11.67
CA THR A 79 -0.33 14.66 12.83
C THR A 79 -1.55 14.77 13.76
N PRO A 80 -2.22 13.66 14.12
CA PRO A 80 -3.36 13.68 15.03
C PRO A 80 -3.03 14.21 16.42
N ASP A 81 -3.84 15.15 16.87
CA ASP A 81 -3.75 15.86 18.14
C ASP A 81 -4.49 15.11 19.26
N THR A 82 -5.44 14.26 18.88
CA THR A 82 -6.31 13.49 19.77
C THR A 82 -5.98 12.01 19.71
N PRO A 83 -5.89 11.32 20.85
CA PRO A 83 -5.74 9.88 20.85
C PRO A 83 -6.98 9.21 20.21
N PRO A 84 -6.80 8.09 19.50
CA PRO A 84 -7.91 7.33 18.96
C PRO A 84 -8.73 6.67 20.08
N PRO A 85 -9.97 6.22 19.80
CA PRO A 85 -10.70 5.35 20.71
C PRO A 85 -9.87 4.13 21.16
N ALA A 86 -10.17 3.60 22.34
CA ALA A 86 -9.63 2.31 22.76
C ALA A 86 -10.16 1.20 21.84
N VAL A 87 -9.30 0.24 21.50
CA VAL A 87 -9.70 -0.91 20.68
C VAL A 87 -10.73 -1.76 21.44
N ASP A 88 -11.84 -2.08 20.79
CA ASP A 88 -12.82 -3.03 21.32
C ASP A 88 -12.41 -4.47 20.98
N ILE A 89 -11.73 -5.13 21.91
CA ILE A 89 -11.23 -6.50 21.70
C ILE A 89 -12.33 -7.57 21.71
N SER A 90 -13.58 -7.21 22.03
CA SER A 90 -14.70 -8.16 21.97
C SER A 90 -15.17 -8.43 20.53
N ILE A 91 -14.76 -7.59 19.58
CA ILE A 91 -15.02 -7.73 18.16
C ILE A 91 -13.70 -8.11 17.50
N SER A 92 -13.59 -9.33 16.98
CA SER A 92 -12.38 -9.80 16.29
C SER A 92 -12.71 -10.90 15.28
N VAL A 93 -11.89 -10.98 14.23
CA VAL A 93 -11.94 -12.08 13.23
C VAL A 93 -10.72 -13.01 13.35
N VAL A 94 -9.84 -12.75 14.31
CA VAL A 94 -8.69 -13.57 14.68
C VAL A 94 -8.64 -13.75 16.20
N PRO A 95 -8.00 -14.80 16.74
CA PRO A 95 -7.76 -14.89 18.17
C PRO A 95 -6.94 -13.70 18.66
N VAL A 96 -7.47 -12.94 19.63
CA VAL A 96 -6.80 -11.72 20.13
C VAL A 96 -5.48 -12.03 20.83
N GLU A 97 -5.29 -13.25 21.31
CA GLU A 97 -4.00 -13.72 21.83
C GLU A 97 -2.91 -13.80 20.76
N ASP A 98 -3.25 -13.95 19.47
CA ASP A 98 -2.28 -14.03 18.38
C ASP A 98 -1.76 -12.66 17.93
N VAL A 99 -2.43 -11.58 18.36
CA VAL A 99 -1.94 -10.21 18.18
C VAL A 99 -0.97 -9.91 19.32
N VAL A 100 0.29 -9.63 18.99
CA VAL A 100 1.37 -9.46 19.97
C VAL A 100 2.08 -8.13 19.81
N PHE A 101 2.20 -7.35 20.87
CA PHE A 101 2.95 -6.11 20.89
C PHE A 101 4.45 -6.36 21.09
N ASP A 102 5.29 -5.74 20.26
CA ASP A 102 6.72 -5.58 20.55
C ASP A 102 6.88 -4.59 21.72
N THR A 103 7.55 -5.03 22.78
CA THR A 103 7.84 -4.17 23.93
C THR A 103 9.05 -3.26 23.72
N PHE A 104 9.81 -3.47 22.64
CA PHE A 104 11.11 -2.87 22.34
C PHE A 104 12.15 -3.10 23.47
N ARG A 105 11.97 -4.19 24.23
CA ARG A 105 12.82 -4.59 25.36
C ARG A 105 13.23 -6.06 25.30
N GLY A 106 13.13 -6.68 24.12
CA GLY A 106 13.50 -8.09 23.90
C GLY A 106 12.41 -9.10 24.27
N GLY A 107 11.14 -8.67 24.27
CA GLY A 107 9.99 -9.54 24.51
C GLY A 107 8.71 -8.95 23.93
N PHE A 108 7.62 -9.70 24.03
CA PHE A 108 6.30 -9.30 23.54
C PHE A 108 5.22 -9.46 24.61
N VAL A 109 4.10 -8.76 24.43
CA VAL A 109 2.88 -8.93 25.24
C VAL A 109 1.69 -9.17 24.33
N ARG A 110 0.85 -10.16 24.64
CA ARG A 110 -0.34 -10.47 23.83
C ARG A 110 -1.44 -9.44 24.10
N LEU A 111 -2.23 -9.11 23.08
CA LEU A 111 -3.34 -8.16 23.21
C LEU A 111 -4.37 -8.64 24.24
N SER A 112 -4.59 -9.95 24.37
CA SER A 112 -5.50 -10.54 25.36
C SER A 112 -5.15 -10.23 26.83
N VAL A 113 -3.91 -9.83 27.13
CA VAL A 113 -3.45 -9.55 28.50
C VAL A 113 -2.81 -8.16 28.67
N ALA A 114 -2.64 -7.41 27.58
CA ALA A 114 -2.07 -6.06 27.63
C ALA A 114 -3.06 -5.09 28.30
N ASP A 115 -2.61 -4.36 29.31
CA ASP A 115 -3.42 -3.30 29.93
C ASP A 115 -3.45 -2.04 29.04
N SER A 116 -4.46 -1.19 29.21
CA SER A 116 -4.65 0.02 28.38
C SER A 116 -3.43 0.94 28.40
N ARG A 117 -2.73 1.03 29.54
CA ARG A 117 -1.50 1.83 29.67
C ARG A 117 -0.37 1.29 28.81
N THR A 118 -0.22 -0.03 28.73
CA THR A 118 0.77 -0.68 27.87
C THR A 118 0.46 -0.42 26.40
N ILE A 119 -0.81 -0.60 26.00
CA ILE A 119 -1.27 -0.33 24.62
C ILE A 119 -1.00 1.13 24.24
N GLU A 120 -1.41 2.08 25.10
CA GLU A 120 -1.18 3.52 24.89
C GLU A 120 0.30 3.87 24.82
N ALA A 121 1.15 3.25 25.65
CA ALA A 121 2.59 3.53 25.70
C ALA A 121 3.36 2.98 24.49
N LEU A 122 2.82 1.97 23.79
CA LEU A 122 3.41 1.34 22.61
C LEU A 122 2.89 1.93 21.30
N ARG A 123 1.69 2.52 21.31
CA ARG A 123 1.11 3.22 20.16
C ARG A 123 2.07 4.27 19.58
N ASP A 124 2.23 4.23 18.27
CA ASP A 124 3.09 5.12 17.48
C ASP A 124 4.52 5.21 18.02
N ARG A 125 5.08 4.14 18.63
CA ARG A 125 6.52 4.10 18.95
C ARG A 125 7.39 4.09 17.71
N ILE A 126 6.93 3.39 16.68
CA ILE A 126 7.37 3.57 15.31
C ILE A 126 6.48 4.67 14.74
N LYS A 127 7.08 5.82 14.41
CA LYS A 127 6.32 7.06 14.14
C LYS A 127 5.77 7.04 12.70
N PRO A 128 4.45 7.03 12.49
CA PRO A 128 3.88 7.17 11.15
C PRO A 128 4.21 8.54 10.57
N ILE A 129 4.27 8.63 9.24
CA ILE A 129 4.39 9.90 8.53
C ILE A 129 2.98 10.36 8.16
N TYR A 130 2.51 11.40 8.85
CA TYR A 130 1.20 12.02 8.57
C TYR A 130 1.29 13.21 7.62
N GLU A 131 2.49 13.79 7.46
CA GLU A 131 2.76 15.00 6.68
C GLU A 131 3.95 14.75 5.74
N PRO A 132 3.78 13.88 4.72
CA PRO A 132 4.85 13.57 3.78
C PRO A 132 5.29 14.82 3.02
N ARG A 133 6.59 14.89 2.76
CA ARG A 133 7.21 15.95 1.95
C ARG A 133 7.97 15.33 0.81
N TYR A 134 7.90 15.94 -0.35
CA TYR A 134 8.51 15.42 -1.56
C TYR A 134 9.55 16.36 -2.13
N GLY A 135 10.58 15.77 -2.73
CA GLY A 135 11.54 16.46 -3.57
C GLY A 135 11.62 15.80 -4.95
N PRO A 136 12.32 16.44 -5.91
CA PRO A 136 12.56 15.83 -7.22
C PRO A 136 13.46 14.59 -7.08
N VAL A 137 13.70 13.87 -8.18
CA VAL A 137 14.59 12.68 -8.23
C VAL A 137 15.93 12.83 -7.48
N LYS A 138 16.54 14.03 -7.47
CA LYS A 138 17.79 14.33 -6.75
C LYS A 138 17.69 14.24 -5.24
N GLU A 139 16.48 14.35 -4.67
CA GLU A 139 16.23 14.07 -3.26
C GLU A 139 16.61 12.62 -2.89
N GLY A 140 16.64 11.72 -3.88
CA GLY A 140 17.12 10.34 -3.77
C GLY A 140 18.63 10.14 -3.96
N ASP A 141 19.45 11.18 -4.08
CA ASP A 141 20.92 11.06 -4.32
C ASP A 141 21.68 10.32 -3.21
N TRP A 142 21.05 10.12 -2.05
CA TRP A 142 21.60 9.35 -0.93
C TRP A 142 21.32 7.84 -1.02
N LEU A 143 20.49 7.42 -1.97
CA LEU A 143 20.18 6.02 -2.25
C LEU A 143 21.17 5.47 -3.27
N MET A 144 21.62 4.23 -3.04
CA MET A 144 22.29 3.42 -4.06
C MET A 144 21.25 2.89 -5.05
N ASP A 145 21.66 2.58 -6.28
CA ASP A 145 20.74 2.06 -7.30
C ASP A 145 20.00 0.79 -6.86
N ARG A 146 20.67 -0.06 -6.08
CA ARG A 146 20.11 -1.29 -5.50
C ARG A 146 19.20 -1.09 -4.29
N ASP A 147 19.10 0.12 -3.75
CA ASP A 147 18.21 0.37 -2.61
C ASP A 147 16.76 0.27 -3.09
N LEU A 148 15.89 -0.34 -2.29
CA LEU A 148 14.49 -0.53 -2.68
C LEU A 148 13.64 0.73 -2.39
N VAL A 149 12.69 0.97 -3.27
CA VAL A 149 11.60 1.93 -3.11
C VAL A 149 10.26 1.23 -3.34
N ILE A 150 9.22 1.68 -2.64
CA ILE A 150 7.84 1.45 -3.11
C ILE A 150 7.54 2.56 -4.10
N GLY A 151 7.24 2.18 -5.34
CA GLY A 151 6.80 3.05 -6.42
C GLY A 151 5.29 3.06 -6.53
N TYR A 152 4.70 4.25 -6.60
CA TYR A 152 3.27 4.45 -6.84
C TYR A 152 3.08 5.51 -7.93
N VAL A 153 2.21 5.24 -8.90
CA VAL A 153 1.88 6.19 -9.97
C VAL A 153 0.45 6.64 -9.77
N GLY A 154 0.24 7.95 -9.61
CA GLY A 154 -1.08 8.55 -9.51
C GLY A 154 -1.90 8.21 -10.76
N PRO A 155 -3.11 7.62 -10.60
CA PRO A 155 -3.86 7.10 -11.74
C PRO A 155 -4.38 8.20 -12.67
N ASP A 156 -4.54 9.42 -12.16
CA ASP A 156 -5.14 10.53 -12.91
C ASP A 156 -4.07 11.45 -13.50
N SER A 157 -3.04 11.83 -12.73
CA SER A 157 -1.98 12.72 -13.22
C SER A 157 -0.85 11.97 -13.92
N GLY A 158 -0.67 10.68 -13.67
CA GLY A 158 0.51 9.91 -14.07
C GLY A 158 1.77 10.28 -13.29
N SER A 159 1.67 11.12 -12.25
CA SER A 159 2.80 11.52 -11.41
C SER A 159 3.31 10.33 -10.61
N ALA A 160 4.62 10.09 -10.68
CA ALA A 160 5.26 8.96 -10.02
C ALA A 160 5.87 9.36 -8.68
N PHE A 161 5.62 8.58 -7.64
CA PHE A 161 6.10 8.80 -6.29
C PHE A 161 6.96 7.62 -5.83
N ALA A 162 8.11 7.92 -5.24
CA ALA A 162 9.03 6.95 -4.67
C ALA A 162 9.07 7.09 -3.15
N TYR A 163 8.80 5.99 -2.45
CA TYR A 163 8.86 5.88 -1.00
C TYR A 163 10.05 4.97 -0.64
N PRO A 164 11.22 5.52 -0.24
CA PRO A 164 12.40 4.72 0.04
C PRO A 164 12.16 3.76 1.19
N VAL A 165 12.43 2.46 0.98
CA VAL A 165 12.29 1.43 2.02
C VAL A 165 13.17 1.76 3.24
N LYS A 166 14.31 2.43 3.05
CA LYS A 166 15.15 2.93 4.16
C LYS A 166 14.44 3.93 5.08
N ILE A 167 13.52 4.74 4.55
CA ILE A 167 12.64 5.59 5.37
C ILE A 167 11.56 4.73 6.00
N LEU A 168 10.90 3.88 5.21
CA LEU A 168 9.81 3.04 5.69
C LEU A 168 10.25 2.01 6.75
N ASN A 169 11.52 1.60 6.79
CA ASN A 169 12.10 0.79 7.86
C ASN A 169 12.02 1.45 9.25
N LEU A 170 11.88 2.78 9.32
CA LEU A 170 11.80 3.52 10.58
C LEU A 170 10.42 4.12 10.86
N HIS A 171 9.54 4.10 9.87
CA HIS A 171 8.24 4.79 9.92
C HIS A 171 7.05 3.88 9.61
N GLU A 172 7.26 2.85 8.78
CA GLU A 172 6.34 1.77 8.37
C GLU A 172 5.03 2.18 7.71
N ILE A 173 4.57 3.42 7.92
CA ILE A 173 3.27 3.95 7.52
C ILE A 173 3.45 5.38 7.03
N VAL A 174 2.91 5.68 5.85
CA VAL A 174 2.74 7.04 5.32
C VAL A 174 1.27 7.24 4.97
N ASN A 175 0.63 8.24 5.58
CA ASN A 175 -0.68 8.72 5.18
C ASN A 175 -0.48 9.86 4.19
N ASP A 176 -1.06 9.74 3.01
CA ASP A 176 -0.80 10.65 1.90
C ASP A 176 -2.05 10.99 1.09
N VAL A 177 -1.98 12.02 0.25
CA VAL A 177 -3.02 12.38 -0.71
C VAL A 177 -2.39 12.64 -2.07
N ILE A 178 -2.62 11.73 -3.01
CA ILE A 178 -2.08 11.81 -4.37
C ILE A 178 -3.26 11.96 -5.34
N ASP A 179 -3.21 12.96 -6.23
CA ASP A 179 -4.30 13.26 -7.17
C ASP A 179 -5.68 13.44 -6.49
N GLY A 180 -5.69 13.91 -5.24
CA GLY A 180 -6.91 14.03 -4.44
C GLY A 180 -7.43 12.72 -3.84
N ARG A 181 -6.79 11.58 -4.12
CA ARG A 181 -7.09 10.28 -3.50
C ARG A 181 -6.31 10.13 -2.18
N PRO A 182 -6.96 9.73 -1.08
CA PRO A 182 -6.26 9.43 0.16
C PRO A 182 -5.59 8.05 0.07
N VAL A 183 -4.26 8.03 0.16
CA VAL A 183 -3.45 6.82 -0.02
C VAL A 183 -2.73 6.44 1.28
N LEU A 184 -2.66 5.15 1.58
CA LEU A 184 -1.86 4.56 2.66
C LEU A 184 -0.71 3.80 2.02
N ILE A 185 0.52 4.21 2.32
CA ILE A 185 1.72 3.45 1.94
C ILE A 185 2.21 2.77 3.20
N SER A 186 2.41 1.46 3.16
CA SER A 186 2.95 0.73 4.29
C SER A 186 4.01 -0.28 3.89
N TYR A 187 4.98 -0.47 4.78
CA TYR A 187 6.00 -1.49 4.65
C TYR A 187 6.23 -2.17 6.01
N CYS A 188 6.14 -3.51 6.06
CA CYS A 188 6.58 -4.27 7.22
C CYS A 188 8.04 -4.73 7.03
N PRO A 189 9.00 -4.24 7.82
CA PRO A 189 10.40 -4.63 7.69
C PRO A 189 10.68 -6.09 8.05
N LEU A 190 9.80 -6.72 8.84
CA LEU A 190 9.94 -8.12 9.25
C LEU A 190 9.49 -9.09 8.15
N CYS A 191 8.63 -8.66 7.24
CA CYS A 191 8.06 -9.49 6.18
C CYS A 191 8.49 -9.07 4.78
N ALA A 192 9.23 -7.96 4.66
CA ALA A 192 9.56 -7.32 3.40
C ALA A 192 8.33 -7.02 2.51
N SER A 193 7.18 -6.76 3.14
CA SER A 193 5.89 -6.54 2.47
C SER A 193 5.61 -5.06 2.27
N GLY A 194 5.72 -4.58 1.03
CA GLY A 194 5.30 -3.24 0.63
C GLY A 194 3.90 -3.25 0.01
N VAL A 195 2.99 -2.42 0.54
CA VAL A 195 1.59 -2.33 0.07
C VAL A 195 1.13 -0.87 0.01
N VAL A 196 0.20 -0.61 -0.91
CA VAL A 196 -0.44 0.70 -1.06
C VAL A 196 -1.95 0.51 -1.11
N TYR A 197 -2.70 1.23 -0.27
CA TYR A 197 -4.15 1.14 -0.18
C TYR A 197 -4.84 2.48 -0.39
N ASP A 198 -6.09 2.43 -0.85
CA ASP A 198 -7.03 3.53 -0.68
C ASP A 198 -7.46 3.59 0.79
N ARG A 199 -7.37 4.76 1.40
CA ARG A 199 -7.78 4.98 2.80
C ARG A 199 -9.24 5.32 2.94
N GLU A 200 -9.97 5.50 1.84
CA GLU A 200 -11.42 5.67 1.91
C GLU A 200 -12.12 4.33 2.10
N LEU A 201 -12.95 4.25 3.15
CA LEU A 201 -13.78 3.10 3.46
C LEU A 201 -15.20 3.58 3.73
N ASN A 202 -16.17 3.10 2.95
CA ASN A 202 -17.59 3.46 3.08
C ASN A 202 -17.85 4.99 3.09
N GLY A 203 -17.08 5.75 2.31
CA GLY A 203 -17.19 7.21 2.23
C GLY A 203 -16.53 7.98 3.38
N GLU A 204 -15.78 7.30 4.24
CA GLU A 204 -14.97 7.91 5.29
C GLU A 204 -13.47 7.70 5.01
N VAL A 205 -12.69 8.76 5.09
CA VAL A 205 -11.23 8.67 4.96
C VAL A 205 -10.63 8.29 6.30
N LEU A 206 -10.04 7.11 6.35
CA LEU A 206 -9.36 6.60 7.54
C LEU A 206 -7.94 7.17 7.63
N LEU A 207 -7.47 7.35 8.86
CA LEU A 207 -6.10 7.76 9.13
C LEU A 207 -5.43 6.69 9.98
N PHE A 208 -4.25 6.24 9.55
CA PHE A 208 -3.60 5.08 10.14
C PHE A 208 -2.40 5.43 11.01
N GLY A 209 -2.28 4.76 12.14
CA GLY A 209 -1.09 4.75 12.98
C GLY A 209 -0.55 3.36 13.23
N ASN A 210 0.54 3.28 13.99
CA ASN A 210 1.28 2.05 14.26
C ASN A 210 0.92 1.52 15.66
N THR A 211 0.48 0.27 15.78
CA THR A 211 0.18 -0.30 17.10
C THR A 211 1.44 -0.76 17.85
N SER A 212 2.54 -0.96 17.12
CA SER A 212 3.70 -1.76 17.53
C SER A 212 3.35 -3.21 17.86
N ALA A 213 2.22 -3.70 17.36
CA ALA A 213 1.83 -5.09 17.39
C ALA A 213 1.99 -5.76 16.03
N LEU A 214 2.10 -7.08 16.10
CA LEU A 214 2.28 -7.99 14.99
C LEU A 214 1.19 -9.06 15.06
N TYR A 215 0.75 -9.51 13.88
CA TYR A 215 -0.06 -10.71 13.71
C TYR A 215 0.59 -11.50 12.59
N GLN A 216 0.86 -12.80 12.79
CA GLN A 216 1.62 -13.61 11.82
C GLN A 216 2.98 -12.98 11.43
N SER A 217 3.67 -12.39 12.42
CA SER A 217 4.92 -11.62 12.26
C SER A 217 4.86 -10.40 11.33
N ASP A 218 3.68 -10.01 10.83
CA ASP A 218 3.47 -8.84 10.00
C ASP A 218 2.80 -7.70 10.79
N LEU A 219 3.02 -6.47 10.34
CA LEU A 219 2.60 -5.25 11.02
C LEU A 219 1.09 -5.23 11.27
N VAL A 220 0.69 -4.82 12.48
CA VAL A 220 -0.67 -4.42 12.79
C VAL A 220 -0.76 -2.90 12.91
N MET A 221 -1.57 -2.28 12.05
CA MET A 221 -1.85 -0.85 12.07
C MET A 221 -3.11 -0.59 12.92
N TYR A 222 -3.39 0.67 13.25
CA TYR A 222 -4.70 1.06 13.77
C TYR A 222 -5.27 2.25 13.01
N ASP A 223 -6.59 2.39 12.96
CA ASP A 223 -7.23 3.61 12.44
C ASP A 223 -7.63 4.57 13.58
N HIS A 224 -7.55 5.88 13.32
CA HIS A 224 -7.86 6.91 14.32
C HIS A 224 -9.35 7.10 14.56
N GLN A 225 -10.20 6.72 13.60
CA GLN A 225 -11.64 6.95 13.61
C GLN A 225 -12.36 6.03 14.60
N THR A 226 -11.96 4.76 14.63
CA THR A 226 -12.63 3.69 15.40
C THR A 226 -11.71 2.99 16.38
N GLY A 227 -10.38 3.14 16.24
CA GLY A 227 -9.40 2.39 17.01
C GLY A 227 -9.30 0.92 16.62
N SER A 228 -9.84 0.52 15.46
CA SER A 228 -9.72 -0.85 14.97
C SER A 228 -8.28 -1.15 14.56
N TYR A 229 -7.89 -2.41 14.69
CA TYR A 229 -6.56 -2.92 14.33
C TYR A 229 -6.62 -3.62 12.98
N TRP A 230 -5.60 -3.40 12.16
CA TRP A 230 -5.58 -3.78 10.76
C TRP A 230 -4.33 -4.60 10.44
N PHE A 231 -4.52 -5.78 9.85
CA PHE A 231 -3.45 -6.62 9.33
C PHE A 231 -2.88 -6.00 8.05
N GLN A 232 -1.61 -5.58 8.08
CA GLN A 232 -1.02 -4.74 7.06
C GLN A 232 -1.06 -5.37 5.68
N VAL A 233 -0.60 -6.61 5.53
CA VAL A 233 -0.45 -7.23 4.21
C VAL A 233 -1.79 -7.51 3.50
N LEU A 234 -2.87 -7.70 4.25
CA LEU A 234 -4.21 -7.91 3.69
C LEU A 234 -5.08 -6.64 3.65
N GLY A 235 -4.67 -5.58 4.35
CA GLY A 235 -5.49 -4.39 4.54
C GLY A 235 -6.83 -4.71 5.21
N GLU A 236 -6.88 -5.74 6.07
CA GLU A 236 -8.10 -6.21 6.73
C GLU A 236 -8.11 -5.82 8.20
N ALA A 237 -9.21 -5.26 8.68
CA ALA A 237 -9.42 -5.04 10.10
C ALA A 237 -9.60 -6.39 10.81
N ILE A 238 -8.77 -6.67 11.81
CA ILE A 238 -8.74 -7.95 12.52
C ILE A 238 -9.31 -7.89 13.94
N VAL A 239 -9.30 -6.70 14.57
CA VAL A 239 -9.86 -6.43 15.90
C VAL A 239 -10.51 -5.05 15.93
N GLY A 240 -11.61 -4.89 16.65
CA GLY A 240 -12.34 -3.64 16.80
C GLY A 240 -13.55 -3.49 15.86
N PRO A 241 -14.24 -2.34 15.90
CA PRO A 241 -15.51 -2.11 15.21
C PRO A 241 -15.52 -2.38 13.70
N LEU A 242 -14.39 -2.24 13.03
CA LEU A 242 -14.28 -2.45 11.58
C LEU A 242 -13.91 -3.89 11.19
N SER A 243 -13.77 -4.82 12.14
CA SER A 243 -13.32 -6.20 11.89
C SER A 243 -14.01 -6.88 10.71
N GLY A 244 -13.23 -7.50 9.82
CA GLY A 244 -13.66 -8.14 8.58
C GLY A 244 -13.79 -7.21 7.37
N GLN A 245 -13.71 -5.89 7.56
CA GLN A 245 -13.63 -4.94 6.44
C GLN A 245 -12.22 -4.88 5.85
N ARG A 246 -12.14 -4.58 4.56
CA ARG A 246 -10.89 -4.53 3.80
C ARG A 246 -10.73 -3.23 3.04
N LEU A 247 -9.50 -2.71 3.03
CA LEU A 247 -9.10 -1.59 2.19
C LEU A 247 -8.95 -2.02 0.72
N ILE A 248 -9.09 -1.06 -0.19
CA ILE A 248 -8.88 -1.29 -1.62
C ILE A 248 -7.38 -1.23 -1.90
N LEU A 249 -6.80 -2.34 -2.38
CA LEU A 249 -5.40 -2.39 -2.80
C LEU A 249 -5.20 -1.54 -4.07
N LEU A 250 -4.19 -0.68 -4.05
CA LEU A 250 -3.81 0.16 -5.18
C LEU A 250 -2.56 -0.40 -5.88
N PRO A 251 -2.50 -0.37 -7.22
CA PRO A 251 -1.34 -0.82 -7.97
C PRO A 251 -0.07 -0.06 -7.57
N SER A 252 0.92 -0.80 -7.08
CA SER A 252 2.23 -0.29 -6.68
C SER A 252 3.28 -1.38 -6.92
N VAL A 253 4.56 -1.01 -6.86
CA VAL A 253 5.66 -1.95 -7.05
C VAL A 253 6.75 -1.68 -6.03
N THR A 254 7.33 -2.74 -5.46
CA THR A 254 8.60 -2.63 -4.74
C THR A 254 9.73 -2.97 -5.71
N VAL A 255 10.65 -2.02 -5.93
CA VAL A 255 11.66 -2.13 -6.98
C VAL A 255 12.95 -1.41 -6.57
N GLU A 256 14.06 -1.76 -7.21
CA GLU A 256 15.33 -1.05 -7.07
C GLU A 256 15.20 0.41 -7.56
N TRP A 257 15.77 1.33 -6.78
CA TRP A 257 15.78 2.76 -7.04
C TRP A 257 16.35 3.11 -8.41
N GLY A 258 17.41 2.42 -8.82
CA GLY A 258 18.07 2.59 -10.12
C GLY A 258 17.10 2.35 -11.28
N LEU A 259 16.36 1.26 -11.22
CA LEU A 259 15.34 0.93 -12.23
C LEU A 259 14.15 1.89 -12.17
N TRP A 260 13.68 2.25 -10.97
CA TRP A 260 12.57 3.18 -10.81
C TRP A 260 12.86 4.55 -11.42
N LYS A 261 14.02 5.15 -11.13
CA LYS A 261 14.36 6.49 -11.65
C LYS A 261 14.70 6.50 -13.14
N GLU A 262 15.05 5.35 -13.71
CA GLU A 262 15.17 5.19 -15.17
C GLU A 262 13.77 5.21 -15.83
N LEU A 263 12.80 4.50 -15.25
CA LEU A 263 11.42 4.45 -15.74
C LEU A 263 10.65 5.76 -15.49
N TYR A 264 10.93 6.44 -14.39
CA TYR A 264 10.23 7.63 -13.92
C TYR A 264 11.24 8.75 -13.55
N PRO A 265 11.89 9.41 -14.53
CA PRO A 265 12.92 10.42 -14.27
C PRO A 265 12.40 11.67 -13.54
N ASP A 266 11.10 11.96 -13.66
CA ASP A 266 10.41 13.07 -12.99
C ASP A 266 9.76 12.65 -11.65
N THR A 267 10.14 11.48 -11.11
CA THR A 267 9.55 10.98 -9.87
C THR A 267 9.78 11.93 -8.68
N GLN A 268 8.74 12.05 -7.87
CA GLN A 268 8.76 12.74 -6.59
C GLN A 268 9.19 11.77 -5.50
N VAL A 269 10.30 12.05 -4.82
CA VAL A 269 10.88 11.19 -3.80
C VAL A 269 10.47 11.68 -2.42
N LEU A 270 9.98 10.78 -1.56
CA LEU A 270 9.72 11.09 -0.16
C LEU A 270 11.01 11.59 0.50
N SER A 271 10.97 12.81 1.01
CA SER A 271 12.12 13.48 1.59
C SER A 271 12.47 12.89 2.95
N ARG A 272 13.76 12.82 3.22
CA ARG A 272 14.32 12.52 4.56
C ARG A 272 14.19 13.71 5.54
N ASN A 273 13.85 14.91 5.04
CA ASN A 273 13.72 16.12 5.85
C ASN A 273 12.32 16.23 6.46
N LEU A 274 11.94 15.24 7.28
CA LEU A 274 10.60 15.13 7.88
C LEU A 274 10.43 15.95 9.16
N GLY A 275 11.39 16.80 9.53
CA GLY A 275 11.35 17.60 10.76
C GLY A 275 11.52 16.79 12.05
N LEU A 276 11.71 15.47 11.94
CA LEU A 276 11.94 14.55 13.05
C LEU A 276 13.43 14.53 13.42
N LEU A 277 13.84 15.44 14.32
CA LEU A 277 15.11 15.47 15.07
C LEU A 277 16.42 15.33 14.23
N GLY A 278 17.33 16.30 14.21
CA GLY A 278 17.90 16.86 15.42
C GLY A 278 18.76 15.86 16.19
N SER A 279 19.67 15.15 15.53
CA SER A 279 20.86 14.59 16.20
C SER A 279 22.06 14.82 15.31
N GLY A 280 23.07 15.52 15.83
CA GLY A 280 24.29 15.91 15.11
C GLY A 280 25.21 14.75 14.73
N PHE A 281 24.66 13.58 14.41
CA PHE A 281 25.38 12.36 14.05
C PHE A 281 24.68 11.64 12.87
N GLY A 282 25.01 12.03 11.64
CA GLY A 282 24.69 11.28 10.42
C GLY A 282 23.21 11.23 10.01
N ASN A 283 22.95 10.68 8.81
CA ASN A 283 21.60 10.43 8.29
C ASN A 283 21.05 9.13 8.92
N PRO A 284 19.96 9.16 9.72
CA PRO A 284 19.42 7.96 10.37
C PRO A 284 18.95 6.91 9.37
N TYR A 285 18.50 7.34 8.18
CA TYR A 285 18.06 6.45 7.10
C TYR A 285 19.22 5.82 6.32
N ALA A 286 20.48 6.25 6.53
CA ALA A 286 21.61 5.69 5.79
C ALA A 286 21.98 4.26 6.24
N ARG A 287 21.49 3.83 7.41
CA ARG A 287 21.71 2.49 7.95
C ARG A 287 20.55 1.57 7.56
N ASP A 288 20.91 0.38 7.12
CA ASP A 288 19.94 -0.71 6.96
C ASP A 288 19.81 -1.45 8.30
N SER A 289 18.77 -1.09 9.07
CA SER A 289 18.48 -1.67 10.39
C SER A 289 18.03 -3.13 10.33
N PHE A 290 17.61 -3.61 9.15
CA PHE A 290 17.10 -4.97 8.94
C PHE A 290 18.04 -5.82 8.09
N ARG A 291 19.27 -5.34 7.83
CA ARG A 291 20.29 -6.08 7.12
C ARG A 291 20.52 -7.45 7.77
N GLY A 292 20.43 -8.52 6.98
CA GLY A 292 20.63 -9.88 7.49
C GLY A 292 19.38 -10.54 8.06
N TYR A 293 18.28 -9.78 8.25
CA TYR A 293 17.07 -10.32 8.88
C TYR A 293 16.35 -11.32 7.96
N GLN A 294 16.35 -11.08 6.66
CA GLN A 294 15.75 -12.01 5.69
C GLN A 294 16.41 -13.39 5.75
N GLU A 295 17.74 -13.48 5.91
CA GLU A 295 18.41 -14.77 6.08
C GLU A 295 18.00 -15.49 7.38
N VAL A 296 17.68 -14.74 8.44
CA VAL A 296 17.17 -15.31 9.69
C VAL A 296 15.77 -15.89 9.48
N VAL A 297 14.87 -15.15 8.83
CA VAL A 297 13.52 -15.61 8.48
C VAL A 297 13.56 -16.83 7.55
N ASN A 298 14.39 -16.81 6.51
CA ASN A 298 14.55 -17.93 5.56
C ASN A 298 15.08 -19.21 6.24
N SER A 299 15.60 -19.11 7.45
CA SER A 299 16.02 -20.25 8.26
C SER A 299 14.98 -20.68 9.31
N GLY A 300 13.72 -20.25 9.13
CA GLY A 300 12.58 -20.58 9.99
C GLY A 300 12.60 -19.88 11.36
N ARG A 301 13.48 -18.89 11.56
CA ARG A 301 13.58 -18.14 12.82
C ARG A 301 12.86 -16.82 12.70
N PHE A 302 11.63 -16.77 13.20
CA PHE A 302 10.84 -15.55 13.25
C PHE A 302 11.04 -14.85 14.60
N ALA A 303 11.15 -13.51 14.59
CA ALA A 303 11.21 -12.73 15.83
C ALA A 303 9.88 -12.77 16.61
N PHE A 304 8.77 -12.99 15.90
CA PHE A 304 7.42 -13.05 16.46
C PHE A 304 6.69 -14.32 15.99
N PRO A 305 5.66 -14.77 16.73
CA PRO A 305 4.91 -15.98 16.39
C PRO A 305 4.31 -15.91 14.97
N VAL A 306 4.41 -17.04 14.27
CA VAL A 306 3.75 -17.34 13.01
C VAL A 306 3.06 -18.69 13.15
N ASP A 307 1.96 -18.88 12.42
CA ASP A 307 1.29 -20.16 12.34
C ASP A 307 2.11 -21.13 11.48
N GLU A 308 2.71 -22.14 12.11
CA GLU A 308 3.55 -23.14 11.44
C GLU A 308 2.80 -23.87 10.32
N SER A 309 1.48 -24.02 10.42
CA SER A 309 0.69 -24.66 9.37
C SER A 309 0.54 -23.83 8.10
N LYS A 310 0.90 -22.55 8.16
CA LYS A 310 0.87 -21.60 7.03
C LYS A 310 2.25 -21.34 6.44
N LEU A 311 3.30 -21.95 7.00
CA LEU A 311 4.64 -21.84 6.44
C LEU A 311 4.72 -22.63 5.13
N ASP A 312 5.44 -22.05 4.18
CA ASP A 312 5.76 -22.69 2.92
C ASP A 312 7.03 -23.53 3.09
N ASP A 313 6.99 -24.80 2.70
CA ASP A 313 8.13 -25.73 2.81
C ASP A 313 9.19 -25.53 1.71
N ARG A 314 9.00 -24.53 0.83
CA ARG A 314 9.85 -24.28 -0.35
C ARG A 314 11.13 -23.50 -0.07
#